data_AF-A0A2U2J8H9-F1
#
_entry.id   AF-A0A2U2J8H9-F1
#
_cell.length_a   1.000
_cell.length_b   1.000
_cell.length_c   1.000
_cell.angle_alpha   90.00
_cell.angle_beta   90.00
_cell.angle_gamma   90.00
#
_symmetry.space_group_name_H-M   'P 1'
#
loop_
_entity.id
_entity.type
_entity.pdbx_description
1 polymer ?
#
loop_
_entity_poly.entity_id
_entity_poly.type
_entity_poly.pdbx_seq_one_letter_code
_entity_poly.pdbx_strand_id
1 'polypeptide(L)'
;MNKTLNNGLLFLLLLLLQVLLLNNINFLGFINPYLYIAFVFLYPLKENRFTFLFLSFLLGLSIDFFSDSGGIHASSILLIAYLRLFFVKIYFRKLPADYPFFNLRSESFGKVFNYTITLTVIHHLIYFTFINFSFQNISMVLLNTLYSSFFTLILFFLGTYIFTKSQ
;
A
#
# COMPACT_ATOMS: atom_id res chain seq x y z
N MET A 1 16.91 0.10 17.14
CA MET A 1 15.51 0.50 17.41
C MET A 1 14.64 -0.77 17.40
N ASN A 2 13.74 -0.95 18.39
CA ASN A 2 12.91 -2.16 18.48
C ASN A 2 12.00 -2.26 17.24
N LYS A 3 11.97 -3.42 16.55
CA LYS A 3 11.29 -3.58 15.25
C LYS A 3 9.78 -3.35 15.35
N THR A 4 9.17 -3.68 16.48
CA THR A 4 7.76 -3.42 16.77
C THR A 4 7.45 -1.93 16.88
N LEU A 5 8.33 -1.18 17.56
CA LEU A 5 8.21 0.27 17.72
C LEU A 5 8.33 1.00 16.37
N ASN A 6 9.16 0.48 15.47
CA ASN A 6 9.28 0.99 14.11
C ASN A 6 8.01 0.78 13.26
N ASN A 7 7.34 -0.36 13.40
CA ASN A 7 6.10 -0.65 12.67
C ASN A 7 4.92 0.22 13.16
N GLY A 8 4.85 0.46 14.48
CA GLY A 8 3.86 1.39 15.06
C GLY A 8 4.05 2.83 14.58
N LEU A 9 5.31 3.30 14.52
CA LEU A 9 5.63 4.60 13.94
C LEU A 9 5.28 4.67 12.45
N LEU A 10 5.60 3.63 11.68
CA LEU A 10 5.23 3.55 10.25
C LEU A 10 3.72 3.62 10.05
N PHE A 11 2.95 2.90 10.87
CA PHE A 11 1.50 2.93 10.85
C PHE A 11 0.97 4.35 11.09
N LEU A 12 1.40 5.01 12.17
CA LEU A 12 0.94 6.35 12.52
C LEU A 12 1.34 7.39 11.48
N LEU A 13 2.59 7.32 10.99
CA LEU A 13 3.08 8.23 9.96
C LEU A 13 2.27 8.11 8.68
N LEU A 14 2.05 6.89 8.19
CA LEU A 14 1.27 6.66 6.97
C LEU A 14 -0.20 7.07 7.13
N LEU A 15 -0.80 6.81 8.29
CA LEU A 15 -2.16 7.24 8.61
C LEU A 15 -2.27 8.78 8.57
N LEU A 16 -1.42 9.48 9.32
CA LEU A 16 -1.45 10.94 9.40
C LEU A 16 -1.11 11.59 8.06
N LEU A 17 -0.12 11.06 7.35
CA LEU A 17 0.26 11.52 6.02
C LEU A 17 -0.92 11.38 5.04
N GLN A 18 -1.61 10.25 5.06
CA GLN A 18 -2.75 10.03 4.18
C GLN A 18 -3.89 11.00 4.50
N VAL A 19 -4.31 11.07 5.76
CA VAL A 19 -5.48 11.82 6.18
C VAL A 19 -5.27 13.33 6.10
N LEU A 20 -4.14 13.83 6.60
CA LEU A 20 -3.91 15.27 6.72
C LEU A 20 -3.44 15.91 5.41
N LEU A 21 -2.63 15.18 4.63
CA LEU A 21 -1.99 15.74 3.44
C LEU A 21 -2.54 15.13 2.15
N LEU A 22 -2.39 13.81 1.96
CA LEU A 22 -2.63 13.19 0.65
C LEU A 22 -4.09 13.22 0.21
N ASN A 23 -5.03 13.11 1.16
CA ASN A 23 -6.46 13.25 0.89
C ASN A 23 -6.85 14.66 0.42
N ASN A 24 -6.04 15.68 0.74
CA ASN A 24 -6.30 17.08 0.42
C ASN A 24 -5.53 17.60 -0.81
N ILE A 25 -4.73 16.75 -1.48
CA ILE A 25 -3.96 17.19 -2.66
C ILE A 25 -4.89 17.58 -3.81
N ASN A 26 -5.94 16.78 -4.06
CA ASN A 26 -6.88 16.96 -5.18
C ASN A 26 -6.18 17.32 -6.49
N PHE A 27 -5.13 16.56 -6.85
CA PHE A 27 -4.32 16.86 -8.03
C PHE A 27 -5.19 16.75 -9.28
N LEU A 28 -5.14 17.78 -10.14
CA LEU A 28 -6.00 17.92 -11.32
C LEU A 28 -7.51 17.84 -11.02
N GLY A 29 -7.92 18.05 -9.76
CA GLY A 29 -9.30 18.07 -9.31
C GLY A 29 -9.90 16.70 -8.96
N PHE A 30 -9.20 15.58 -9.17
CA PHE A 30 -9.76 14.24 -8.92
C PHE A 30 -8.72 13.16 -8.56
N ILE A 31 -7.43 13.46 -8.53
CA ILE A 31 -6.38 12.46 -8.33
C ILE A 31 -5.74 12.63 -6.95
N ASN A 32 -5.94 11.64 -6.08
CA ASN A 32 -5.28 11.55 -4.79
C ASN A 32 -4.37 10.30 -4.75
N PRO A 33 -3.10 10.43 -4.33
CA PRO A 33 -2.25 9.29 -4.09
C PRO A 33 -2.62 8.58 -2.78
N TYR A 34 -2.46 7.25 -2.76
CA TYR A 34 -2.81 6.40 -1.63
C TYR A 34 -1.57 5.74 -1.04
N LEU A 35 -0.67 6.54 -0.46
CA LEU A 35 0.65 6.08 -0.03
C LEU A 35 0.62 5.16 1.18
N TYR A 36 -0.49 5.13 1.93
CA TYR A 36 -0.65 4.25 3.10
C TYR A 36 -0.49 2.76 2.78
N ILE A 37 -0.69 2.34 1.52
CA ILE A 37 -0.44 0.96 1.07
C ILE A 37 1.03 0.54 1.18
N ALA A 38 1.95 1.51 1.31
CA ALA A 38 3.36 1.24 1.60
C ALA A 38 3.56 0.42 2.88
N PHE A 39 2.60 0.48 3.82
CA PHE A 39 2.58 -0.39 5.00
C PHE A 39 2.65 -1.87 4.60
N VAL A 40 1.87 -2.29 3.59
CA VAL A 40 1.86 -3.67 3.10
C VAL A 40 3.22 -4.09 2.53
N PHE A 41 3.88 -3.17 1.82
CA PHE A 41 5.17 -3.45 1.18
C PHE A 41 6.31 -3.57 2.18
N LEU A 42 6.31 -2.67 3.18
CA LEU A 42 7.42 -2.52 4.12
C LEU A 42 7.28 -3.36 5.38
N TYR A 43 6.08 -3.83 5.72
CA TYR A 43 5.86 -4.64 6.91
C TYR A 43 6.60 -5.99 6.81
N PRO A 44 7.37 -6.42 7.83
CA PRO A 44 8.22 -7.60 7.71
C PRO A 44 7.45 -8.90 7.42
N LEU A 45 8.04 -9.83 6.66
CA LEU A 45 7.39 -11.09 6.28
C LEU A 45 7.37 -12.14 7.40
N LYS A 46 8.31 -12.04 8.34
CA LYS A 46 8.48 -13.00 9.45
C LYS A 46 7.45 -12.89 10.56
N GLU A 47 6.70 -11.79 10.57
CA GLU A 47 5.73 -11.49 11.62
C GLU A 47 4.48 -12.34 11.46
N ASN A 48 3.70 -12.46 12.54
CA ASN A 48 2.45 -13.22 12.52
C ASN A 48 1.49 -12.65 11.46
N ARG A 49 1.02 -13.53 10.56
CA ARG A 49 0.10 -13.18 9.47
C ARG A 49 -1.19 -12.55 9.98
N PHE A 50 -1.75 -13.06 11.08
CA PHE A 50 -2.98 -12.51 11.66
C PHE A 50 -2.78 -11.07 12.11
N THR A 51 -1.71 -10.80 12.87
CA THR A 51 -1.37 -9.44 13.32
C THR A 51 -1.16 -8.49 12.15
N PHE A 52 -0.46 -8.93 11.10
CA PHE A 52 -0.25 -8.13 9.89
C PHE A 52 -1.57 -7.76 9.20
N LEU A 53 -2.46 -8.73 9.00
CA LEU A 53 -3.76 -8.51 8.36
C LEU A 53 -4.64 -7.61 9.23
N PHE A 54 -4.67 -7.85 10.53
CA PHE A 54 -5.43 -7.05 11.48
C PHE A 54 -4.96 -5.60 11.52
N LEU A 55 -3.63 -5.35 11.57
CA LEU A 55 -3.08 -4.00 11.50
C LEU A 55 -3.35 -3.33 10.14
N SER A 56 -3.27 -4.07 9.04
CA SER A 56 -3.60 -3.53 7.71
C SER A 56 -5.07 -3.10 7.65
N PHE A 57 -5.97 -3.93 8.16
CA PHE A 57 -7.39 -3.60 8.29
C PHE A 57 -7.61 -2.36 9.16
N LEU A 58 -6.98 -2.30 10.35
CA LEU A 58 -7.08 -1.13 11.23
C LEU A 58 -6.55 0.16 10.59
N LEU A 59 -5.48 0.07 9.78
CA LEU A 59 -4.96 1.23 9.06
C LEU A 59 -6.00 1.76 8.08
N GLY A 60 -6.57 0.88 7.26
CA GLY A 60 -7.61 1.24 6.31
C GLY A 60 -8.87 1.76 7.01
N LEU A 61 -9.31 1.10 8.09
CA LEU A 61 -10.47 1.52 8.87
C LEU A 61 -10.27 2.90 9.51
N SER A 62 -9.07 3.19 9.99
CA SER A 62 -8.74 4.51 10.53
C SER A 62 -8.82 5.58 9.44
N ILE A 63 -8.32 5.29 8.24
CA ILE A 63 -8.45 6.22 7.10
C ILE A 63 -9.93 6.38 6.72
N ASP A 64 -10.70 5.29 6.67
CA ASP A 64 -12.14 5.34 6.38
C ASP A 64 -12.90 6.21 7.39
N PHE A 65 -12.52 6.17 8.67
CA PHE A 65 -13.13 7.01 9.71
C PHE A 65 -12.90 8.50 9.47
N PHE A 66 -11.70 8.91 9.01
CA PHE A 66 -11.41 10.31 8.72
C PHE A 66 -11.86 10.76 7.34
N SER A 67 -11.97 9.85 6.37
CA SER A 67 -12.36 10.13 4.98
C SER A 67 -13.86 9.96 4.72
N ASP A 68 -14.62 9.45 5.69
CA ASP A 68 -16.05 9.09 5.56
C ASP A 68 -16.33 8.12 4.39
N SER A 69 -15.44 7.15 4.17
CA SER A 69 -15.49 6.22 3.03
C SER A 69 -16.02 4.83 3.38
N GLY A 70 -16.64 4.65 4.55
CA GLY A 70 -17.50 3.50 4.86
C GLY A 70 -16.86 2.10 4.81
N GLY A 71 -15.52 1.98 4.81
CA GLY A 71 -14.81 0.69 4.79
C GLY A 71 -14.10 0.36 3.46
N ILE A 72 -14.11 1.27 2.49
CA ILE A 72 -13.48 1.07 1.18
C ILE A 72 -11.95 0.94 1.31
N HIS A 73 -11.30 1.76 2.14
CA HIS A 73 -9.87 1.66 2.39
C HIS A 73 -9.51 0.37 3.12
N ALA A 74 -10.26 0.04 4.18
CA ALA A 74 -10.10 -1.18 4.97
C ALA A 74 -10.17 -2.44 4.11
N SER A 75 -11.15 -2.51 3.21
CA SER A 75 -11.35 -3.66 2.34
C SER A 75 -10.23 -3.78 1.30
N SER A 76 -9.87 -2.67 0.65
CA SER A 76 -8.83 -2.63 -0.39
C SER A 76 -7.44 -3.01 0.16
N ILE A 77 -7.04 -2.45 1.30
CA ILE A 77 -5.72 -2.73 1.88
C ILE A 77 -5.64 -4.14 2.47
N LEU A 78 -6.72 -4.64 3.09
CA LEU A 78 -6.75 -5.99 3.63
C LEU A 78 -6.56 -7.02 2.51
N LEU A 79 -7.18 -6.80 1.35
CA LEU A 79 -7.08 -7.72 0.21
C LEU A 79 -5.65 -7.78 -0.33
N ILE A 80 -4.98 -6.64 -0.55
CA ILE A 80 -3.58 -6.67 -1.00
C ILE A 80 -2.62 -7.19 0.09
N ALA A 81 -2.92 -6.96 1.37
CA ALA A 81 -2.17 -7.56 2.48
C ALA A 81 -2.28 -9.09 2.45
N TYR A 82 -3.45 -9.62 2.15
CA TYR A 82 -3.66 -11.05 1.99
C TYR A 82 -2.91 -11.63 0.78
N LEU A 83 -2.98 -10.95 -0.38
CA LEU A 83 -2.29 -11.36 -1.61
C LEU A 83 -0.78 -11.18 -1.56
N ARG A 84 -0.25 -10.40 -0.61
CA ARG A 84 1.17 -10.06 -0.49
C ARG A 84 2.10 -11.27 -0.65
N LEU A 85 1.84 -12.36 0.09
CA LEU A 85 2.72 -13.53 0.10
C LEU A 85 2.75 -14.27 -1.24
N PHE A 86 1.64 -14.25 -1.98
CA PHE A 86 1.57 -14.82 -3.33
C PHE A 86 2.51 -14.07 -4.27
N PHE A 87 2.47 -12.73 -4.27
CA PHE A 87 3.35 -11.92 -5.11
C PHE A 87 4.81 -11.93 -4.64
N VAL A 88 5.06 -12.10 -3.32
CA VAL A 88 6.42 -12.34 -2.83
C VAL A 88 7.04 -13.59 -3.45
N LYS A 89 6.25 -14.68 -3.52
CA LYS A 89 6.69 -15.94 -4.14
C LYS A 89 6.95 -15.76 -5.65
N ILE A 90 6.11 -14.99 -6.35
CA ILE A 90 6.26 -14.76 -7.80
C ILE A 90 7.51 -13.93 -8.11
N TYR A 91 7.65 -12.75 -7.50
CA TYR A 91 8.70 -11.79 -7.89
C TYR A 91 10.04 -12.05 -7.22
N PHE A 92 10.05 -12.44 -5.94
CA PHE A 92 11.29 -12.65 -5.19
C PHE A 92 11.70 -14.13 -5.10
N ARG A 93 10.81 -15.06 -5.47
CA ARG A 93 11.03 -16.52 -5.36
C ARG A 93 11.37 -16.99 -3.94
N LYS A 94 10.82 -16.30 -2.93
CA LYS A 94 11.05 -16.58 -1.51
C LYS A 94 10.02 -17.55 -0.95
N LEU A 95 10.49 -18.49 -0.14
CA LEU A 95 9.70 -19.47 0.58
C LEU A 95 9.60 -19.07 2.07
N PRO A 96 8.72 -19.71 2.86
CA PRO A 96 8.56 -19.37 4.28
C PRO A 96 9.87 -19.39 5.10
N ALA A 97 10.81 -20.26 4.75
CA ALA A 97 12.14 -20.33 5.37
C ALA A 97 12.98 -19.05 5.16
N ASP A 98 12.73 -18.29 4.10
CA ASP A 98 13.47 -17.06 3.78
C ASP A 98 12.88 -15.82 4.47
N TYR A 99 11.63 -15.88 4.93
CA TYR A 99 10.89 -14.72 5.46
C TYR A 99 11.58 -14.01 6.65
N PRO A 100 12.25 -14.71 7.59
CA PRO A 100 13.04 -14.09 8.65
C PRO A 100 14.14 -13.14 8.16
N PHE A 101 14.71 -13.42 6.99
CA PHE A 101 15.84 -12.70 6.40
C PHE A 101 15.44 -11.78 5.26
N PHE A 102 14.17 -11.78 4.86
CA PHE A 102 13.69 -10.95 3.77
C PHE A 102 13.74 -9.46 4.13
N ASN A 103 14.35 -8.68 3.24
CA ASN A 103 14.33 -7.23 3.27
C ASN A 103 14.05 -6.71 1.86
N LEU A 104 13.00 -5.93 1.68
CA LEU A 104 12.62 -5.38 0.38
C LEU A 104 13.74 -4.51 -0.22
N ARG A 105 14.50 -3.80 0.63
CA ARG A 105 15.59 -2.90 0.20
C ARG A 105 16.82 -3.62 -0.35
N SER A 106 17.03 -4.89 -0.01
CA SER A 106 18.18 -5.65 -0.52
C SER A 106 17.88 -6.39 -1.83
N GLU A 107 16.63 -6.39 -2.29
CA GLU A 107 16.25 -7.02 -3.55
C GLU A 107 16.50 -6.06 -4.73
N SER A 108 16.69 -6.61 -5.93
CA SER A 108 16.94 -5.79 -7.11
C SER A 108 15.76 -4.88 -7.44
N PHE A 109 16.07 -3.66 -7.90
CA PHE A 109 15.05 -2.65 -8.21
C PHE A 109 13.94 -3.19 -9.13
N GLY A 110 14.28 -3.95 -10.17
CA GLY A 110 13.29 -4.53 -11.08
C GLY A 110 12.28 -5.46 -10.39
N LYS A 111 12.70 -6.25 -9.41
CA LYS A 111 11.79 -7.10 -8.63
C LYS A 111 10.90 -6.27 -7.71
N VAL A 112 11.49 -5.29 -7.02
CA VAL A 112 10.76 -4.38 -6.11
C VAL A 112 9.73 -3.56 -6.90
N PHE A 113 10.12 -3.05 -8.07
CA PHE A 113 9.26 -2.34 -8.99
C PHE A 113 8.06 -3.18 -9.41
N ASN A 114 8.28 -4.38 -9.94
CA ASN A 114 7.21 -5.27 -10.38
C ASN A 114 6.29 -5.70 -9.22
N TYR A 115 6.84 -5.95 -8.03
CA TYR A 115 6.03 -6.28 -6.86
C TYR A 115 5.13 -5.12 -6.41
N THR A 116 5.69 -3.90 -6.32
CA THR A 116 4.96 -2.72 -5.82
C THR A 116 3.94 -2.20 -6.84
N ILE A 117 4.25 -2.18 -8.14
CA ILE A 117 3.30 -1.79 -9.18
C ILE A 117 2.09 -2.73 -9.20
N THR A 118 2.31 -4.05 -9.13
CA THR A 118 1.22 -5.03 -9.17
C THR A 118 0.29 -4.90 -7.98
N LEU A 119 0.82 -4.82 -6.76
CA LEU A 119 -0.03 -4.64 -5.58
C LEU A 119 -0.73 -3.27 -5.56
N THR A 120 -0.08 -2.21 -6.05
CA THR A 120 -0.70 -0.87 -6.14
C THR A 120 -1.87 -0.87 -7.13
N VAL A 121 -1.67 -1.42 -8.33
CA VAL A 121 -2.75 -1.50 -9.33
C VAL A 121 -3.91 -2.34 -8.83
N ILE A 122 -3.65 -3.48 -8.19
CA ILE A 122 -4.70 -4.32 -7.59
C ILE A 122 -5.46 -3.54 -6.51
N HIS A 123 -4.74 -2.88 -5.60
CA HIS A 123 -5.36 -2.07 -4.55
C HIS A 123 -6.30 -1.01 -5.12
N HIS A 124 -5.80 -0.20 -6.06
CA HIS A 124 -6.55 0.92 -6.61
C HIS A 124 -7.72 0.45 -7.46
N LEU A 125 -7.58 -0.67 -8.17
CA LEU A 125 -8.68 -1.28 -8.91
C LEU A 125 -9.82 -1.66 -7.95
N ILE A 126 -9.52 -2.31 -6.83
CA ILE A 126 -10.51 -2.68 -5.81
C ILE A 126 -11.15 -1.41 -5.22
N TYR A 127 -10.32 -0.44 -4.84
CA TYR A 127 -10.75 0.82 -4.24
C TYR A 127 -11.73 1.57 -5.14
N PHE A 128 -11.39 1.81 -6.41
CA PHE A 128 -12.26 2.55 -7.33
C PHE A 128 -13.48 1.74 -7.78
N THR A 129 -13.39 0.41 -7.79
CA THR A 129 -14.56 -0.46 -8.00
C THR A 129 -15.57 -0.29 -6.87
N PHE A 130 -15.12 -0.23 -5.61
CA PHE A 130 -16.03 0.00 -4.47
C PHE A 130 -16.59 1.41 -4.41
N ILE A 131 -15.82 2.44 -4.80
CA ILE A 131 -16.36 3.80 -4.91
C ILE A 131 -17.48 3.88 -5.95
N ASN A 132 -17.26 3.29 -7.13
CA ASN A 132 -18.15 3.53 -8.27
C ASN A 132 -19.26 2.48 -8.43
N PHE A 133 -19.30 1.45 -7.57
CA PHE A 133 -20.21 0.28 -7.48
C PHE A 133 -21.24 0.09 -8.62
N SER A 134 -20.77 0.16 -9.87
CA SER A 134 -21.59 0.17 -11.08
C SER A 134 -20.71 -0.19 -12.28
N PHE A 135 -21.23 -1.08 -13.12
CA PHE A 135 -20.55 -1.49 -14.36
C PHE A 135 -20.57 -0.42 -15.45
N GLN A 136 -21.44 0.61 -15.33
CA GLN A 136 -21.51 1.70 -16.31
C GLN A 136 -20.25 2.60 -16.24
N ASN A 137 -19.58 2.64 -15.09
CA ASN A 137 -18.45 3.52 -14.83
C ASN A 137 -17.08 2.83 -14.99
N ILE A 138 -17.01 1.72 -15.73
CA ILE A 138 -15.78 0.91 -15.85
C ILE A 138 -14.59 1.73 -16.40
N SER A 139 -14.84 2.62 -17.36
CA SER A 139 -13.81 3.49 -17.93
C SER A 139 -13.24 4.44 -16.88
N MET A 140 -14.10 5.02 -16.03
CA MET A 140 -13.72 5.89 -14.93
C MET A 140 -12.90 5.14 -13.88
N VAL A 141 -13.31 3.92 -13.53
CA VAL A 141 -12.56 3.04 -12.61
C VAL A 141 -11.14 2.79 -13.13
N LEU A 142 -11.00 2.43 -14.41
CA LEU A 142 -9.70 2.14 -15.02
C LEU A 142 -8.80 3.39 -15.08
N LEU A 143 -9.32 4.54 -15.52
CA LEU A 143 -8.55 5.79 -15.59
C LEU A 143 -8.10 6.23 -14.19
N ASN A 144 -8.99 6.22 -13.21
CA ASN A 144 -8.65 6.57 -11.84
C ASN A 144 -7.63 5.61 -11.23
N THR A 145 -7.75 4.32 -11.53
CA THR A 145 -6.77 3.30 -11.13
C THR A 145 -5.40 3.62 -11.70
N LEU A 146 -5.29 3.90 -13.00
CA LEU A 146 -4.02 4.20 -13.66
C LEU A 146 -3.37 5.47 -13.10
N TYR A 147 -4.12 6.58 -13.06
CA TYR A 147 -3.57 7.85 -12.60
C TYR A 147 -3.18 7.81 -11.14
N SER A 148 -4.07 7.34 -10.26
CA SER A 148 -3.76 7.29 -8.83
C SER A 148 -2.64 6.30 -8.52
N SER A 149 -2.51 5.20 -9.29
CA SER A 149 -1.38 4.26 -9.15
C SER A 149 -0.06 4.92 -9.54
N PHE A 150 -0.04 5.65 -10.65
CA PHE A 150 1.14 6.36 -11.13
C PHE A 150 1.69 7.34 -10.08
N PHE A 151 0.84 8.20 -9.52
CA PHE A 151 1.27 9.15 -8.48
C PHE A 151 1.66 8.46 -7.17
N THR A 152 0.95 7.41 -6.78
CA THR A 152 1.29 6.63 -5.57
C THR A 152 2.67 5.99 -5.71
N LEU A 153 2.98 5.41 -6.87
CA LEU A 153 4.28 4.79 -7.15
C LEU A 153 5.40 5.82 -7.21
N ILE A 154 5.18 6.97 -7.84
CA ILE A 154 6.16 8.07 -7.83
C ILE A 154 6.51 8.46 -6.40
N LEU A 155 5.50 8.72 -5.56
CA LEU A 155 5.74 9.12 -4.17
C LEU A 155 6.44 8.03 -3.37
N PHE A 156 6.05 6.77 -3.57
CA PHE A 156 6.71 5.63 -2.91
C PHE A 156 8.19 5.52 -3.32
N PHE A 157 8.52 5.56 -4.61
CA PHE A 157 9.89 5.44 -5.08
C PHE A 157 10.76 6.65 -4.74
N LEU A 158 10.21 7.87 -4.82
CA LEU A 158 10.92 9.07 -4.36
C LEU A 158 11.18 9.02 -2.85
N GLY A 159 10.18 8.67 -2.06
CA GLY A 159 10.31 8.53 -0.61
C GLY A 159 11.39 7.51 -0.26
N THR A 160 11.31 6.31 -0.84
CA THR A 160 12.32 5.27 -0.60
C THR A 160 13.73 5.68 -1.05
N TYR A 161 13.88 6.41 -2.16
CA TYR A 161 15.19 6.92 -2.60
C TYR A 161 15.77 7.94 -1.62
N ILE A 162 14.99 8.93 -1.19
CA ILE A 162 15.42 9.99 -0.28
C ILE A 162 15.90 9.40 1.05
N PHE A 163 15.15 8.46 1.63
CA PHE A 163 15.49 7.86 2.92
C PHE A 163 16.52 6.73 2.84
N THR A 164 16.88 6.25 1.65
CA THR A 164 17.93 5.23 1.47
C THR A 164 19.31 5.86 1.28
N LYS A 165 19.40 7.09 0.75
CA LYS A 165 20.67 7.78 0.46
C LYS A 165 21.34 8.41 1.70
N SER A 166 20.73 8.30 2.89
CA SER A 166 21.25 8.89 4.14
C SER A 166 22.08 7.91 4.99
N GLN A 167 22.65 6.86 4.38
CA GLN A 167 23.62 5.94 4.98
C GLN A 167 24.79 5.77 4.03
#